data_AF-A0A967H3Z7-F1
#
_entry.id   AF-A0A967H3Z7-F1
#
_cell.length_a   1.000
_cell.length_b   1.000
_cell.length_c   1.000
_cell.angle_alpha   90.00
_cell.angle_beta   90.00
_cell.angle_gamma   90.00
#
_symmetry.space_group_name_H-M   'P 1'
#
loop_
_entity.id
_entity.type
_entity.pdbx_description
1 polymer ?
#
loop_
_entity_poly.entity_id
_entity_poly.type
_entity_poly.pdbx_seq_one_letter_code
_entity_poly.pdbx_strand_id
1 'polypeptide(L)'
;WYPAFGYDREMDWLRNMHDWMISKKRYYGLALPIYVCEDESCGHFHVVGSEDELEERAIEGWEKFEGHTPHRPYIDHVKIACPECGGKASRIPDVGNPWLDAGIVSFSTLGYRNKPDYWEKWFPADFITESFPGQFRNWFYSLLAQSTVLTNRPPFKNIFGYATLLGGDGREMHKSWGNAIEFNEAADKIGADTMRWLFASCKPEQNLLFGYGQTDEARRRFLIPLWNVYSFLVTYAKLDGWTPGTEMVESPLAAHAQLDQWIRARLAETTAEVTRQLEKFSSDKAAVALEAFLDDLSNWYVRRSRRRF
;
A
#
# COMPACT_ATOMS: atom_id res chain seq x y z
N TRP A 1 -12.82 -4.87 -5.01
CA TRP A 1 -12.70 -4.12 -3.75
C TRP A 1 -12.77 -5.10 -2.60
N TYR A 2 -11.80 -5.01 -1.71
CA TYR A 2 -11.70 -5.83 -0.51
C TYR A 2 -11.49 -4.87 0.67
N PRO A 3 -12.39 -4.82 1.65
CA PRO A 3 -13.70 -5.47 1.72
C PRO A 3 -14.70 -4.99 0.65
N ALA A 4 -15.77 -5.76 0.43
CA ALA A 4 -16.76 -5.48 -0.62
C ALA A 4 -17.47 -4.13 -0.45
N PHE A 5 -17.78 -3.71 0.79
CA PHE A 5 -18.45 -2.43 1.07
C PHE A 5 -17.66 -1.22 0.55
N GLY A 6 -16.34 -1.36 0.35
CA GLY A 6 -15.51 -0.28 -0.16
C GLY A 6 -15.95 0.19 -1.54
N TYR A 7 -16.44 -0.75 -2.38
CA TYR A 7 -17.03 -0.42 -3.67
C TYR A 7 -18.29 0.44 -3.53
N ASP A 8 -19.19 0.07 -2.61
CA ASP A 8 -20.44 0.81 -2.41
C ASP A 8 -20.17 2.25 -1.96
N ARG A 9 -19.15 2.44 -1.10
CA ARG A 9 -18.69 3.76 -0.64
C ARG A 9 -18.07 4.59 -1.75
N GLU A 10 -17.24 3.99 -2.61
CA GLU A 10 -16.68 4.68 -3.78
C GLU A 10 -17.79 5.11 -4.74
N MET A 11 -18.73 4.21 -5.05
CA MET A 11 -19.84 4.51 -5.95
C MET A 11 -20.78 5.59 -5.40
N ASP A 12 -21.03 5.59 -4.09
CA ASP A 12 -21.78 6.66 -3.43
C ASP A 12 -21.07 8.01 -3.58
N TRP A 13 -19.75 8.06 -3.37
CA TRP A 13 -18.96 9.27 -3.58
C TRP A 13 -19.02 9.75 -5.04
N LEU A 14 -18.73 8.86 -6.00
CA LEU A 14 -18.70 9.19 -7.43
C LEU A 14 -20.05 9.69 -7.98
N ARG A 15 -21.17 9.19 -7.45
CA ARG A 15 -22.52 9.63 -7.86
C ARG A 15 -22.89 11.02 -7.34
N ASN A 16 -22.27 11.46 -6.24
CA ASN A 16 -22.61 12.69 -5.54
C ASN A 16 -21.51 13.76 -5.59
N MET A 17 -20.36 13.46 -6.20
CA MET A 17 -19.27 14.42 -6.30
C MET A 17 -19.60 15.58 -7.24
N HIS A 18 -18.88 16.68 -7.03
CA HIS A 18 -18.88 17.85 -7.91
C HIS A 18 -17.51 18.05 -8.54
N ASP A 19 -17.37 19.11 -9.34
CA ASP A 19 -16.12 19.48 -10.00
C ASP A 19 -14.94 19.50 -9.03
N TRP A 20 -13.85 18.88 -9.45
CA TRP A 20 -12.63 18.86 -8.67
C TRP A 20 -11.88 20.19 -8.82
N MET A 21 -11.80 20.94 -7.73
CA MET A 21 -10.94 22.12 -7.64
C MET A 21 -9.46 21.72 -7.61
N ILE A 22 -8.83 21.78 -8.78
CA ILE A 22 -7.43 21.36 -8.99
C ILE A 22 -6.38 22.43 -8.68
N SER A 23 -6.74 23.71 -8.58
CA SER A 23 -5.78 24.78 -8.30
C SER A 23 -5.62 25.08 -6.81
N LYS A 24 -4.42 25.51 -6.41
CA LYS A 24 -4.05 25.91 -5.04
C LYS A 24 -3.15 27.14 -5.06
N LYS A 25 -3.47 28.11 -4.21
CA LYS A 25 -2.63 29.29 -3.93
C LYS A 25 -1.50 28.93 -2.95
N ARG A 26 -0.49 28.20 -3.44
CA ARG A 26 0.69 27.75 -2.68
C ARG A 26 1.97 27.96 -3.50
N TYR A 27 3.11 27.84 -2.82
CA TYR A 27 4.44 28.02 -3.45
C TYR A 27 5.03 26.72 -3.99
N TYR A 28 4.83 25.61 -3.29
CA TYR A 28 5.41 24.31 -3.64
C TYR A 28 4.31 23.34 -4.10
N GLY A 29 4.56 22.69 -5.24
CA GLY A 29 3.64 21.77 -5.93
C GLY A 29 3.83 21.85 -7.44
N LEU A 30 3.12 21.01 -8.19
CA LEU A 30 3.13 21.02 -9.65
C LEU A 30 2.65 22.38 -10.18
N ALA A 31 3.52 23.12 -10.87
CA ALA A 31 3.13 24.37 -11.50
C ALA A 31 2.11 24.09 -12.60
N LEU A 32 0.90 24.64 -12.50
CA LEU A 32 -0.12 24.47 -13.54
C LEU A 32 0.37 25.16 -14.82
N PRO A 33 0.45 24.45 -15.97
CA PRO A 33 1.07 24.97 -17.19
C PRO A 33 0.09 25.83 -18.00
N ILE A 34 -0.68 26.68 -17.33
CA ILE A 34 -1.71 27.52 -17.93
C ILE A 34 -1.17 28.95 -18.03
N TYR A 35 -1.01 29.43 -19.25
CA TYR A 35 -0.51 30.76 -19.58
C TYR A 35 -1.66 31.63 -20.08
N VAL A 36 -1.89 32.76 -19.43
CA VAL A 36 -2.98 33.70 -19.76
C VAL A 36 -2.39 34.92 -20.44
N CYS A 37 -3.01 35.36 -21.53
CA CYS A 37 -2.61 36.58 -22.23
C CYS A 37 -2.69 37.79 -21.30
N GLU A 38 -1.67 38.64 -21.32
CA GLU A 38 -1.62 39.88 -20.55
C GLU A 38 -2.48 40.98 -21.17
N ASP A 39 -2.85 40.85 -22.45
CA ASP A 39 -3.85 41.69 -23.08
C ASP A 39 -5.25 41.22 -22.68
N GLU A 40 -5.87 41.97 -21.77
CA GLU A 40 -7.22 41.72 -21.27
C GLU A 40 -8.27 41.71 -22.40
N SER A 41 -8.03 42.40 -23.52
CA SER A 41 -8.94 42.39 -24.67
C SER A 41 -8.90 41.08 -25.46
N CYS A 42 -7.78 40.36 -25.40
CA CYS A 42 -7.62 39.03 -25.98
C CYS A 42 -8.26 37.96 -25.08
N GLY A 43 -7.92 37.97 -23.78
CA GLY A 43 -8.49 37.05 -22.78
C GLY A 43 -8.20 35.55 -23.00
N HIS A 44 -7.38 35.19 -23.99
CA HIS A 44 -7.04 33.81 -24.30
C HIS A 44 -6.11 33.19 -23.25
N PHE A 45 -6.27 31.89 -23.00
CA PHE A 45 -5.32 31.09 -22.23
C PHE A 45 -4.83 29.90 -23.06
N HIS A 46 -3.55 29.57 -22.89
CA HIS A 46 -2.90 28.43 -23.53
C HIS A 46 -2.40 27.45 -22.48
N VAL A 47 -2.55 26.14 -22.73
CA VAL A 47 -2.06 25.09 -21.84
C VAL A 47 -0.86 24.43 -22.50
N VAL A 48 0.32 24.61 -21.89
CA VAL A 48 1.57 24.04 -22.38
C VAL A 48 1.66 22.56 -22.00
N GLY A 49 1.88 21.68 -22.97
CA GLY A 49 1.85 20.22 -22.81
C GLY A 49 3.21 19.55 -22.61
N SER A 50 4.31 20.25 -22.90
CA SER A 50 5.67 19.71 -22.79
C SER A 50 6.73 20.79 -22.55
N GLU A 51 7.92 20.37 -22.15
CA GLU A 51 9.07 21.25 -22.01
C GLU A 51 9.54 21.77 -23.37
N ASP A 52 9.57 20.90 -24.40
CA ASP A 52 9.87 21.28 -25.79
C ASP A 52 8.90 22.38 -26.31
N GLU A 53 7.59 22.21 -26.08
CA GLU A 53 6.61 23.25 -26.45
C GLU A 53 6.84 24.55 -25.67
N LEU A 54 7.24 24.46 -24.40
CA LEU A 54 7.54 25.64 -23.59
C LEU A 54 8.72 26.41 -24.17
N GLU A 55 9.79 25.69 -24.56
CA GLU A 55 11.00 26.26 -25.17
C GLU A 55 10.66 26.96 -26.49
N GLU A 56 9.96 26.26 -27.39
CA GLU A 56 9.60 26.79 -28.72
C GLU A 56 8.76 28.07 -28.64
N ARG A 57 7.89 28.18 -27.62
CA ARG A 57 6.98 29.32 -27.44
C ARG A 57 7.55 30.43 -26.57
N ALA A 58 8.66 30.18 -25.86
CA ALA A 58 9.23 31.14 -24.94
C ALA A 58 9.74 32.38 -25.69
N ILE A 59 9.26 33.55 -25.27
CA ILE A 59 9.71 34.86 -25.79
C ILE A 59 10.50 35.65 -24.74
N GLU A 60 10.49 35.22 -23.49
CA GLU A 60 11.20 35.86 -22.38
C GLU A 60 11.44 34.86 -21.24
N GLY A 61 12.57 34.98 -20.54
CA GLY A 61 12.83 34.34 -19.26
C GLY A 61 13.27 32.88 -19.33
N TRP A 62 13.50 32.34 -20.54
CA TRP A 62 14.02 30.99 -20.73
C TRP A 62 15.36 30.79 -20.05
N GLU A 63 16.25 31.78 -20.15
CA GLU A 63 17.60 31.76 -19.55
C GLU A 63 17.59 31.66 -18.01
N LYS A 64 16.47 32.01 -17.37
CA LYS A 64 16.28 31.87 -15.91
C LYS A 64 15.66 30.52 -15.52
N PHE A 65 15.06 29.83 -16.48
CA PHE A 65 14.42 28.55 -16.29
C PHE A 65 15.34 27.39 -16.69
N GLU A 66 16.11 27.55 -17.77
CA GLU A 66 17.04 26.54 -18.29
C GLU A 66 17.95 25.99 -17.18
N GLY A 67 18.04 24.67 -17.10
CA GLY A 67 18.79 23.97 -16.05
C GLY A 67 18.05 23.82 -14.71
N HIS A 68 16.81 24.29 -14.59
CA HIS A 68 15.95 24.10 -13.42
C HIS A 68 14.75 23.19 -13.72
N THR A 69 14.25 22.52 -12.68
CA THR A 69 12.96 21.79 -12.79
C THR A 69 11.80 22.78 -12.98
N PRO A 70 10.66 22.37 -13.57
CA PRO A 70 9.47 23.20 -13.82
C PRO A 70 8.67 23.53 -12.54
N HIS A 71 9.36 24.03 -11.54
CA HIS A 71 8.82 24.51 -10.27
C HIS A 71 8.97 26.02 -10.16
N ARG A 72 8.16 26.59 -9.28
CA ARG A 72 8.35 27.96 -8.82
C ARG A 72 9.68 28.07 -8.05
N PRO A 73 10.41 29.20 -8.15
CA PRO A 73 10.07 30.40 -8.92
C PRO A 73 10.44 30.34 -10.40
N TYR A 74 11.29 29.39 -10.81
CA TYR A 74 11.93 29.37 -12.13
C TYR A 74 10.94 29.39 -13.29
N ILE A 75 9.92 28.54 -13.25
CA ILE A 75 8.89 28.44 -14.29
C ILE A 75 8.05 29.72 -14.44
N ASP A 76 7.95 30.55 -13.38
CA ASP A 76 7.16 31.79 -13.41
C ASP A 76 7.85 32.90 -14.22
N HIS A 77 9.16 32.78 -14.47
CA HIS A 77 9.91 33.72 -15.29
C HIS A 77 9.63 33.56 -16.79
N VAL A 78 9.30 32.34 -17.24
CA VAL A 78 9.03 32.08 -18.66
C VAL A 78 7.74 32.78 -19.08
N LYS A 79 7.80 33.53 -20.17
CA LYS A 79 6.64 34.11 -20.86
C LYS A 79 6.56 33.56 -22.27
N ILE A 80 5.36 33.29 -22.73
CA ILE A 80 5.13 32.76 -24.08
C ILE A 80 4.42 33.78 -24.97
N ALA A 81 4.60 33.64 -26.29
CA ALA A 81 3.74 34.34 -27.24
C ALA A 81 2.31 33.76 -27.18
N CYS A 82 1.32 34.63 -27.00
CA CYS A 82 -0.09 34.27 -27.10
C CYS A 82 -0.39 33.76 -28.52
N PRO A 83 -1.00 32.57 -28.67
CA PRO A 83 -1.25 31.99 -29.99
C PRO A 83 -2.30 32.76 -30.81
N GLU A 84 -3.14 33.58 -30.17
CA GLU A 84 -4.21 34.34 -30.85
C GLU A 84 -3.73 35.73 -31.32
N CYS A 85 -3.12 36.52 -30.44
CA CYS A 85 -2.76 37.92 -30.74
C CYS A 85 -1.25 38.16 -30.86
N GLY A 86 -0.39 37.17 -30.58
CA GLY A 86 1.06 37.32 -30.54
C GLY A 86 1.59 38.13 -29.35
N GLY A 87 0.71 38.68 -28.51
CA GLY A 87 1.05 39.39 -27.29
C GLY A 87 1.67 38.49 -26.23
N LYS A 88 2.15 39.09 -25.12
CA LYS A 88 2.78 38.34 -24.03
C LYS A 88 1.74 37.57 -23.20
N ALA A 89 2.06 36.33 -22.82
CA ALA A 89 1.26 35.53 -21.89
C ALA A 89 2.10 35.04 -20.71
N SER A 90 1.50 35.14 -19.52
CA SER A 90 2.11 34.78 -18.23
C SER A 90 1.43 33.55 -17.64
N ARG A 91 2.23 32.64 -17.04
CA ARG A 91 1.67 31.52 -16.27
C ARG A 91 0.82 32.04 -15.11
N ILE A 92 -0.31 31.39 -14.82
CA ILE A 92 -1.03 31.62 -13.56
C ILE A 92 -0.13 31.27 -12.37
N PRO A 93 -0.21 31.95 -11.22
CA PRO A 93 0.67 31.68 -10.08
C PRO A 93 0.35 30.36 -9.35
N ASP A 94 -0.85 29.81 -9.56
CA ASP A 94 -1.37 28.66 -8.85
C ASP A 94 -0.57 27.38 -9.15
N VAL A 95 -0.51 26.51 -8.15
CA VAL A 95 0.02 25.14 -8.27
C VAL A 95 -1.13 24.13 -8.18
N GLY A 96 -0.87 22.91 -8.65
CA GLY A 96 -1.82 21.80 -8.63
C GLY A 96 -2.10 21.32 -7.21
N ASN A 97 -3.32 20.81 -7.03
CA ASN A 97 -3.70 20.00 -5.89
C ASN A 97 -2.79 18.76 -5.84
N PRO A 98 -2.18 18.40 -4.69
CA PRO A 98 -1.27 17.25 -4.60
C PRO A 98 -1.85 15.91 -5.06
N TRP A 99 -3.18 15.77 -5.06
CA TRP A 99 -3.85 14.57 -5.59
C TRP A 99 -3.78 14.46 -7.12
N LEU A 100 -3.49 15.55 -7.84
CA LEU A 100 -3.15 15.48 -9.27
C LEU A 100 -1.88 14.66 -9.48
N ASP A 101 -0.83 14.98 -8.71
CA ASP A 101 0.47 14.29 -8.78
C ASP A 101 0.31 12.83 -8.36
N ALA A 102 -0.38 12.60 -7.24
CA ALA A 102 -0.61 11.25 -6.72
C ALA A 102 -1.50 10.40 -7.65
N GLY A 103 -2.42 11.03 -8.40
CA GLY A 103 -3.32 10.34 -9.32
C GLY A 103 -2.66 9.90 -10.62
N ILE A 104 -1.50 10.46 -10.98
CA ILE A 104 -0.76 10.07 -12.18
C ILE A 104 0.43 9.14 -11.90
N VAL A 105 0.58 8.60 -10.68
CA VAL A 105 1.75 7.78 -10.29
C VAL A 105 1.96 6.60 -11.23
N SER A 106 0.89 5.93 -11.68
CA SER A 106 0.95 4.83 -12.66
C SER A 106 1.44 5.27 -14.05
N PHE A 107 1.41 6.57 -14.35
CA PHE A 107 1.86 7.14 -15.62
C PHE A 107 3.27 7.72 -15.50
N SER A 108 3.51 8.51 -14.44
CA SER A 108 4.75 9.27 -14.24
C SER A 108 5.95 8.39 -13.88
N THR A 109 5.74 7.33 -13.10
CA THR A 109 6.83 6.47 -12.61
C THR A 109 7.24 5.35 -13.58
N LEU A 110 6.35 5.01 -14.52
CA LEU A 110 6.55 3.93 -15.50
C LEU A 110 6.91 4.43 -16.90
N GLY A 111 6.99 5.75 -17.09
CA GLY A 111 7.39 6.36 -18.35
C GLY A 111 6.30 6.26 -19.43
N TYR A 112 5.04 6.50 -19.08
CA TYR A 112 3.88 6.44 -20.00
C TYR A 112 4.13 7.07 -21.38
N ARG A 113 4.75 8.26 -21.43
CA ARG A 113 5.03 8.97 -22.69
C ARG A 113 6.22 8.42 -23.47
N ASN A 114 7.27 8.00 -22.77
CA ASN A 114 8.59 7.74 -23.39
C ASN A 114 8.93 6.24 -23.48
N LYS A 115 8.19 5.38 -22.75
CA LYS A 115 8.37 3.93 -22.65
C LYS A 115 7.01 3.21 -22.62
N PRO A 116 6.15 3.39 -23.65
CA PRO A 116 4.78 2.86 -23.63
C PRO A 116 4.72 1.34 -23.48
N ASP A 117 5.63 0.59 -24.09
CA ASP A 117 5.68 -0.88 -23.96
C ASP A 117 5.97 -1.34 -22.52
N TYR A 118 6.82 -0.60 -21.81
CA TYR A 118 7.12 -0.89 -20.41
C TYR A 118 5.92 -0.52 -19.52
N TRP A 119 5.27 0.60 -19.80
CA TRP A 119 4.06 1.01 -19.10
C TRP A 119 2.94 -0.02 -19.28
N GLU A 120 2.67 -0.50 -20.49
CA GLU A 120 1.62 -1.48 -20.79
C GLU A 120 1.84 -2.83 -20.07
N LYS A 121 3.10 -3.21 -19.80
CA LYS A 121 3.42 -4.41 -19.02
C LYS A 121 2.93 -4.32 -17.57
N TRP A 122 2.98 -3.13 -16.98
CA TRP A 122 2.71 -2.91 -15.56
C TRP A 122 1.35 -2.25 -15.28
N PHE A 123 0.71 -1.70 -16.31
CA PHE A 123 -0.60 -1.08 -16.22
C PHE A 123 -1.70 -1.98 -16.80
N PRO A 124 -2.83 -2.20 -16.10
CA PRO A 124 -3.15 -1.69 -14.76
C PRO A 124 -2.53 -2.52 -13.64
N ALA A 125 -2.34 -1.90 -12.47
CA ALA A 125 -1.78 -2.56 -11.30
C ALA A 125 -2.67 -3.73 -10.84
N ASP A 126 -2.10 -4.90 -10.53
CA ASP A 126 -2.90 -6.04 -10.06
C ASP A 126 -3.52 -5.79 -8.68
N PHE A 127 -2.83 -5.06 -7.81
CA PHE A 127 -3.23 -4.85 -6.43
C PHE A 127 -2.71 -3.52 -5.89
N ILE A 128 -3.58 -2.76 -5.23
CA ILE A 128 -3.21 -1.60 -4.41
C ILE A 128 -3.80 -1.75 -3.00
N THR A 129 -3.12 -1.18 -2.00
CA THR A 129 -3.57 -1.25 -0.61
C THR A 129 -3.32 0.07 0.11
N GLU A 130 -4.34 0.60 0.77
CA GLU A 130 -4.22 1.81 1.61
C GLU A 130 -5.33 1.85 2.66
N SER A 131 -5.17 2.73 3.66
CA SER A 131 -6.23 3.01 4.63
C SER A 131 -7.48 3.51 3.90
N PHE A 132 -8.61 2.82 4.06
CA PHE A 132 -9.85 3.13 3.36
C PHE A 132 -10.44 4.49 3.78
N PRO A 133 -10.50 4.85 5.08
CA PRO A 133 -10.99 6.15 5.51
C PRO A 133 -10.26 7.32 4.83
N GLY A 134 -10.99 8.05 3.99
CA GLY A 134 -10.50 9.23 3.29
C GLY A 134 -9.86 8.96 1.93
N GLN A 135 -9.43 7.73 1.59
CA GLN A 135 -8.79 7.47 0.29
C GLN A 135 -9.77 7.36 -0.87
N PHE A 136 -11.01 6.91 -0.61
CA PHE A 136 -12.08 6.87 -1.61
C PHE A 136 -12.45 8.26 -2.19
N ARG A 137 -12.07 9.35 -1.51
CA ARG A 137 -12.24 10.74 -2.00
C ARG A 137 -10.94 11.41 -2.40
N ASN A 138 -9.82 10.72 -2.18
CA ASN A 138 -8.47 11.24 -2.35
C ASN A 138 -7.71 10.37 -3.36
N TRP A 139 -6.82 9.47 -2.92
CA TRP A 139 -5.92 8.77 -3.83
C TRP A 139 -6.63 7.77 -4.75
N PHE A 140 -7.61 7.01 -4.23
CA PHE A 140 -8.35 6.06 -5.07
C PHE A 140 -9.13 6.80 -6.14
N TYR A 141 -9.84 7.86 -5.74
CA TYR A 141 -10.54 8.75 -6.65
C TYR A 141 -9.59 9.39 -7.67
N SER A 142 -8.43 9.89 -7.26
CA SER A 142 -7.52 10.57 -8.16
C SER A 142 -6.91 9.62 -9.19
N LEU A 143 -6.56 8.39 -8.80
CA LEU A 143 -6.16 7.34 -9.74
C LEU A 143 -7.28 7.02 -10.75
N LEU A 144 -8.51 6.83 -10.27
CA LEU A 144 -9.67 6.53 -11.12
C LEU A 144 -9.95 7.67 -12.11
N ALA A 145 -9.99 8.91 -11.62
CA ALA A 145 -10.24 10.09 -12.43
C ALA A 145 -9.16 10.28 -13.51
N GLN A 146 -7.89 10.27 -13.12
CA GLN A 146 -6.77 10.45 -14.06
C GLN A 146 -6.73 9.34 -15.11
N SER A 147 -6.89 8.09 -14.69
CA SER A 147 -6.89 6.94 -15.60
C SER A 147 -8.04 6.95 -16.60
N THR A 148 -9.23 7.36 -16.14
CA THR A 148 -10.41 7.52 -17.00
C THR A 148 -10.15 8.59 -18.05
N VAL A 149 -9.63 9.75 -17.66
CA VAL A 149 -9.34 10.86 -18.58
C VAL A 149 -8.22 10.52 -19.57
N LEU A 150 -7.12 9.93 -19.10
CA LEU A 150 -5.92 9.71 -19.92
C LEU A 150 -6.02 8.47 -20.82
N THR A 151 -6.73 7.43 -20.39
CA THR A 151 -6.71 6.13 -21.09
C THR A 151 -8.06 5.43 -21.19
N ASN A 152 -9.10 5.92 -20.49
CA ASN A 152 -10.39 5.26 -20.37
C ASN A 152 -10.29 3.77 -19.94
N ARG A 153 -9.34 3.46 -19.04
CA ARG A 153 -9.10 2.12 -18.48
C ARG A 153 -9.10 2.17 -16.95
N PRO A 154 -9.47 1.08 -16.25
CA PRO A 154 -9.31 1.01 -14.80
C PRO A 154 -7.82 1.02 -14.42
N PRO A 155 -7.38 1.81 -13.43
CA PRO A 155 -5.95 1.91 -13.05
C PRO A 155 -5.44 0.71 -12.25
N PHE A 156 -6.33 -0.08 -11.67
CA PHE A 156 -6.00 -1.25 -10.86
C PHE A 156 -7.07 -2.34 -11.00
N LYS A 157 -6.69 -3.60 -10.79
CA LYS A 157 -7.60 -4.76 -10.82
C LYS A 157 -8.19 -5.06 -9.44
N ASN A 158 -7.39 -4.95 -8.39
CA ASN A 158 -7.79 -5.19 -7.01
C ASN A 158 -7.35 -4.04 -6.10
N ILE A 159 -8.20 -3.74 -5.12
CA ILE A 159 -7.96 -2.73 -4.09
C ILE A 159 -8.30 -3.33 -2.74
N PHE A 160 -7.35 -3.26 -1.81
CA PHE A 160 -7.50 -3.65 -0.42
C PHE A 160 -7.51 -2.40 0.47
N GLY A 161 -8.67 -2.12 1.05
CA GLY A 161 -8.85 -1.03 2.00
C GLY A 161 -8.86 -1.57 3.43
N TYR A 162 -8.12 -0.95 4.33
CA TYR A 162 -8.15 -1.28 5.76
C TYR A 162 -8.57 -0.06 6.59
N ALA A 163 -9.10 -0.29 7.79
CA ALA A 163 -9.51 0.78 8.70
C ALA A 163 -8.30 1.48 9.35
N THR A 164 -8.55 2.41 10.25
CA THR A 164 -7.51 3.25 10.85
C THR A 164 -6.76 2.50 11.96
N LEU A 165 -5.50 2.88 12.18
CA LEU A 165 -4.73 2.46 13.35
C LEU A 165 -4.98 3.42 14.52
N LEU A 166 -5.25 2.86 15.70
CA LEU A 166 -5.43 3.59 16.96
C LEU A 166 -4.42 3.07 18.00
N GLY A 167 -4.19 3.84 19.06
CA GLY A 167 -3.44 3.38 20.21
C GLY A 167 -4.15 2.24 20.93
N GLY A 168 -3.42 1.52 21.78
CA GLY A 168 -3.96 0.39 22.56
C GLY A 168 -5.12 0.75 23.49
N ASP A 169 -5.33 2.04 23.74
CA ASP A 169 -6.45 2.61 24.51
C ASP A 169 -7.64 3.04 23.63
N GLY A 170 -7.58 2.83 22.31
CA GLY A 170 -8.61 3.18 21.35
C GLY A 170 -8.63 4.65 20.91
N ARG A 171 -7.66 5.47 21.33
CA ARG A 171 -7.54 6.86 20.89
C ARG A 171 -6.59 6.99 19.71
N GLU A 172 -6.71 8.09 18.95
CA GLU A 172 -5.71 8.44 17.94
C GLU A 172 -4.33 8.62 18.58
N MET A 173 -3.28 8.25 17.84
CA MET A 173 -1.90 8.37 18.31
C MET A 173 -1.35 9.75 17.96
N HIS A 174 -1.07 10.55 18.98
CA HIS A 174 -0.56 11.92 18.84
C HIS A 174 0.71 12.09 19.66
N LYS A 175 1.77 12.65 19.05
CA LYS A 175 3.03 12.93 19.75
C LYS A 175 2.81 13.83 20.98
N SER A 176 1.92 14.82 20.87
CA SER A 176 1.57 15.75 21.96
C SER A 176 0.80 15.09 23.11
N TRP A 177 0.15 13.95 22.89
CA TRP A 177 -0.57 13.21 23.93
C TRP A 177 0.32 12.18 24.63
N GLY A 178 1.56 12.00 24.15
CA GLY A 178 2.50 11.02 24.69
C GLY A 178 2.10 9.56 24.44
N ASN A 179 1.07 9.31 23.61
CA ASN A 179 0.60 7.95 23.29
C ASN A 179 1.07 7.46 21.91
N ALA A 180 1.78 8.29 21.15
CA ALA A 180 2.42 7.86 19.91
C ALA A 180 3.66 7.01 20.19
N ILE A 181 3.77 5.88 19.51
CA ILE A 181 4.91 4.97 19.57
C ILE A 181 5.71 5.17 18.28
N GLU A 182 7.00 5.49 18.41
CA GLU A 182 7.89 5.65 17.27
C GLU A 182 8.23 4.28 16.65
N PHE A 183 8.42 4.22 15.34
CA PHE A 183 8.60 2.96 14.62
C PHE A 183 9.86 2.20 15.06
N ASN A 184 11.01 2.86 15.20
CA ASN A 184 12.25 2.19 15.59
C ASN A 184 12.15 1.68 17.04
N GLU A 185 11.55 2.46 17.94
CA GLU A 185 11.27 2.00 19.30
C GLU A 185 10.37 0.74 19.30
N ALA A 186 9.31 0.75 18.49
CA ALA A 186 8.44 -0.40 18.33
C ALA A 186 9.22 -1.60 17.74
N ALA A 187 10.00 -1.40 16.68
CA ALA A 187 10.77 -2.46 16.04
C ALA A 187 11.77 -3.11 17.01
N ASP A 188 12.48 -2.31 17.81
CA ASP A 188 13.46 -2.78 18.77
C ASP A 188 12.81 -3.54 19.95
N LYS A 189 11.69 -3.04 20.49
CA LYS A 189 11.06 -3.62 21.68
C LYS A 189 10.08 -4.76 21.36
N ILE A 190 9.33 -4.64 20.28
CA ILE A 190 8.23 -5.54 19.91
C ILE A 190 8.70 -6.58 18.89
N GLY A 191 9.58 -6.19 17.98
CA GLY A 191 10.00 -6.99 16.82
C GLY A 191 9.08 -6.82 15.62
N ALA A 192 9.67 -6.71 14.44
CA ALA A 192 8.94 -6.48 13.19
C ALA A 192 7.92 -7.59 12.87
N ASP A 193 8.25 -8.86 13.11
CA ASP A 193 7.34 -9.97 12.81
C ASP A 193 6.13 -10.00 13.73
N THR A 194 6.30 -9.62 15.01
CA THR A 194 5.17 -9.46 15.93
C THR A 194 4.20 -8.38 15.42
N MET A 195 4.73 -7.24 14.97
CA MET A 195 3.92 -6.18 14.38
C MET A 195 3.23 -6.67 13.11
N ARG A 196 3.96 -7.28 12.18
CA ARG A 196 3.37 -7.82 10.93
C ARG A 196 2.29 -8.85 11.20
N TRP A 197 2.46 -9.72 12.20
CA TRP A 197 1.45 -10.68 12.61
C TRP A 197 0.19 -10.02 13.16
N LEU A 198 0.35 -8.99 14.00
CA LEU A 198 -0.79 -8.20 14.50
C LEU A 198 -1.58 -7.58 13.35
N PHE A 199 -0.89 -7.01 12.35
CA PHE A 199 -1.54 -6.42 11.18
C PHE A 199 -2.20 -7.48 10.30
N ALA A 200 -1.50 -8.57 10.00
CA ALA A 200 -2.01 -9.65 9.16
C ALA A 200 -3.23 -10.34 9.77
N SER A 201 -3.30 -10.46 11.10
CA SER A 201 -4.41 -11.09 11.83
C SER A 201 -5.59 -10.15 12.12
N CYS A 202 -5.46 -8.86 11.82
CA CYS A 202 -6.53 -7.88 12.01
C CYS A 202 -7.52 -7.92 10.85
N LYS A 203 -8.82 -7.90 11.16
CA LYS A 203 -9.86 -7.74 10.13
C LYS A 203 -9.75 -6.35 9.51
N PRO A 204 -9.71 -6.22 8.17
CA PRO A 204 -9.53 -4.93 7.51
C PRO A 204 -10.65 -3.93 7.84
N GLU A 205 -11.86 -4.38 8.19
CA GLU A 205 -12.97 -3.51 8.58
C GLU A 205 -12.82 -2.89 9.98
N GLN A 206 -11.92 -3.41 10.80
CA GLN A 206 -11.77 -3.03 12.20
C GLN A 206 -10.55 -2.15 12.38
N ASN A 207 -10.70 -1.09 13.18
CA ASN A 207 -9.55 -0.30 13.57
C ASN A 207 -8.53 -1.18 14.29
N LEU A 208 -7.27 -1.11 13.88
CA LEU A 208 -6.20 -1.85 14.51
C LEU A 208 -5.78 -1.13 15.79
N LEU A 209 -5.90 -1.80 16.94
CA LEU A 209 -5.39 -1.29 18.21
C LEU A 209 -3.91 -1.66 18.35
N PHE A 210 -3.05 -0.64 18.36
CA PHE A 210 -1.60 -0.80 18.41
C PHE A 210 -1.04 -0.34 19.75
N GLY A 211 -0.28 -1.22 20.40
CA GLY A 211 0.37 -0.93 21.67
C GLY A 211 1.10 -2.15 22.20
N TYR A 212 1.98 -1.93 23.18
CA TYR A 212 2.82 -2.99 23.74
C TYR A 212 2.02 -4.20 24.24
N GLY A 213 0.84 -3.98 24.83
CA GLY A 213 -0.04 -5.05 25.30
C GLY A 213 -0.61 -5.89 24.15
N GLN A 214 -1.22 -5.24 23.15
CA GLN A 214 -1.81 -5.90 21.98
C GLN A 214 -0.76 -6.69 21.19
N THR A 215 0.43 -6.13 21.03
CA THR A 215 1.52 -6.81 20.35
C THR A 215 2.09 -7.96 21.17
N ASP A 216 2.14 -7.86 22.50
CA ASP A 216 2.58 -8.98 23.35
C ASP A 216 1.56 -10.13 23.33
N GLU A 217 0.26 -9.82 23.26
CA GLU A 217 -0.78 -10.84 23.06
C GLU A 217 -0.60 -11.56 21.73
N ALA A 218 -0.45 -10.83 20.62
CA ALA A 218 -0.19 -11.41 19.30
C ALA A 218 1.08 -12.29 19.31
N ARG A 219 2.15 -11.82 19.96
CA ARG A 219 3.40 -12.56 20.15
C ARG A 219 3.20 -13.86 20.92
N ARG A 220 2.47 -13.82 22.03
CA ARG A 220 2.17 -15.00 22.88
C ARG A 220 1.24 -15.99 22.20
N ARG A 221 0.33 -15.51 21.36
CA ARG A 221 -0.64 -16.34 20.65
C ARG A 221 0.01 -17.17 19.54
N PHE A 222 0.98 -16.60 18.83
CA PHE A 222 1.56 -17.26 17.64
C PHE A 222 3.08 -17.45 17.69
N LEU A 223 3.86 -16.38 17.82
CA LEU A 223 5.32 -16.46 17.67
C LEU A 223 6.01 -17.25 18.78
N ILE A 224 5.57 -17.11 20.04
CA ILE A 224 6.14 -17.87 21.16
C ILE A 224 5.87 -19.38 21.01
N PRO A 225 4.62 -19.83 20.77
CA PRO A 225 4.36 -21.25 20.51
C PRO A 225 5.14 -21.81 19.32
N LEU A 226 5.25 -21.04 18.22
CA LEU A 226 6.03 -21.43 17.05
C LEU A 226 7.52 -21.64 17.41
N TRP A 227 8.11 -20.68 18.12
CA TRP A 227 9.49 -20.77 18.57
C TRP A 227 9.72 -21.94 19.53
N ASN A 228 8.75 -22.21 20.41
CA ASN A 228 8.83 -23.34 21.34
C ASN A 228 8.82 -24.69 20.63
N VAL A 229 7.94 -24.87 19.63
CA VAL A 229 7.90 -26.08 18.80
C VAL A 229 9.20 -26.24 18.01
N TYR A 230 9.71 -25.16 17.42
CA TYR A 230 11.00 -25.17 16.73
C TYR A 230 12.16 -25.54 17.66
N SER A 231 12.25 -24.89 18.83
CA SER A 231 13.28 -25.15 19.83
C SER A 231 13.24 -26.60 20.33
N PHE A 232 12.03 -27.14 20.54
CA PHE A 232 11.83 -28.56 20.84
C PHE A 232 12.43 -29.45 19.75
N LEU A 233 12.06 -29.23 18.48
CA LEU A 233 12.61 -30.00 17.35
C LEU A 233 14.14 -29.96 17.33
N VAL A 234 14.74 -28.77 17.36
CA VAL A 234 16.19 -28.60 17.27
C VAL A 234 16.92 -29.27 18.43
N THR A 235 16.37 -29.20 19.64
CA THR A 235 16.98 -29.78 20.84
C THR A 235 17.09 -31.29 20.72
N TYR A 236 15.98 -31.96 20.40
CA TYR A 236 15.94 -33.43 20.31
C TYR A 236 16.61 -33.96 19.04
N ALA A 237 16.47 -33.26 17.90
CA ALA A 237 17.21 -33.59 16.70
C ALA A 237 18.73 -33.61 16.92
N LYS A 238 19.27 -32.64 17.67
CA LYS A 238 20.70 -32.61 18.00
C LYS A 238 21.13 -33.76 18.91
N LEU A 239 20.29 -34.16 19.88
CA LEU A 239 20.57 -35.29 20.77
C LEU A 239 20.61 -36.61 19.99
N ASP A 240 19.70 -36.78 19.03
CA ASP A 240 19.59 -37.98 18.19
C ASP A 240 20.52 -37.96 16.96
N GLY A 241 21.29 -36.89 16.77
CA GLY A 241 22.15 -36.71 15.59
C GLY A 241 21.38 -36.59 14.27
N TRP A 242 20.09 -36.24 14.31
CA TRP A 242 19.26 -36.03 13.13
C TRP A 242 19.57 -34.70 12.46
N THR A 243 19.62 -34.72 11.13
CA THR A 243 19.77 -33.52 10.28
C THR A 243 18.72 -33.51 9.18
N PRO A 244 18.33 -32.32 8.66
CA PRO A 244 17.43 -32.22 7.53
C PRO A 244 17.96 -33.02 6.32
N GLY A 245 17.13 -33.88 5.76
CA GLY A 245 17.50 -34.77 4.64
C GLY A 245 17.82 -36.21 5.06
N THR A 246 17.97 -36.49 6.36
CA THR A 246 18.02 -37.86 6.87
C THR A 246 16.69 -38.56 6.58
N GLU A 247 16.76 -39.82 6.13
CA GLU A 247 15.58 -40.62 5.79
C GLU A 247 14.66 -40.77 6.99
N MET A 248 13.38 -40.45 6.79
CA MET A 248 12.38 -40.55 7.86
C MET A 248 11.86 -41.99 7.93
N VAL A 249 12.05 -42.64 9.07
CA VAL A 249 11.49 -43.96 9.34
C VAL A 249 10.12 -43.81 10.01
N GLU A 250 9.12 -44.54 9.52
CA GLU A 250 7.80 -44.56 10.15
C GLU A 250 7.87 -45.19 11.55
N SER A 251 7.07 -44.67 12.48
CA SER A 251 7.08 -45.22 13.84
C SER A 251 6.53 -46.65 13.83
N PRO A 252 7.21 -47.63 14.47
CA PRO A 252 6.71 -49.00 14.56
C PRO A 252 5.44 -49.11 15.43
N LEU A 253 5.13 -48.08 16.22
CA LEU A 253 3.90 -47.99 17.00
C LEU A 253 2.79 -47.37 16.13
N ALA A 254 1.77 -48.17 15.80
CA ALA A 254 0.66 -47.76 14.93
C ALA A 254 -0.02 -46.45 15.39
N ALA A 255 -0.19 -46.24 16.70
CA ALA A 255 -0.77 -45.01 17.23
C ALA A 255 0.08 -43.76 16.93
N HIS A 256 1.40 -43.88 16.92
CA HIS A 256 2.31 -42.79 16.57
C HIS A 256 2.31 -42.55 15.05
N ALA A 257 2.32 -43.62 14.25
CA ALA A 257 2.19 -43.50 12.80
C ALA A 257 0.88 -42.79 12.39
N GLN A 258 -0.24 -43.10 13.08
CA GLN A 258 -1.51 -42.41 12.89
C GLN A 258 -1.45 -40.92 13.25
N LEU A 259 -0.76 -40.55 14.34
CA LEU A 259 -0.55 -39.14 14.71
C LEU A 259 0.32 -38.39 13.68
N ASP A 260 1.38 -39.04 13.16
CA ASP A 260 2.24 -38.48 12.11
C ASP A 260 1.46 -38.31 10.79
N GLN A 261 0.60 -39.26 10.43
CA GLN A 261 -0.30 -39.14 9.28
C GLN A 261 -1.32 -38.01 9.48
N TRP A 262 -1.93 -37.92 10.67
CA TRP A 262 -2.89 -36.87 11.00
C TRP A 262 -2.29 -35.47 10.90
N ILE A 263 -1.13 -35.21 11.52
CA ILE A 263 -0.55 -33.86 11.50
C ILE A 263 -0.12 -33.44 10.08
N ARG A 264 0.30 -34.40 9.23
CA ARG A 264 0.58 -34.16 7.80
C ARG A 264 -0.68 -33.83 7.01
N ALA A 265 -1.78 -34.52 7.28
CA ALA A 265 -3.08 -34.19 6.68
C ALA A 265 -3.54 -32.79 7.12
N ARG A 266 -3.42 -32.46 8.41
CA ARG A 266 -3.72 -31.11 8.94
C ARG A 266 -2.86 -30.03 8.29
N LEU A 267 -1.56 -30.29 8.08
CA LEU A 267 -0.69 -29.36 7.37
C LEU A 267 -1.19 -29.12 5.94
N ALA A 268 -1.53 -30.18 5.21
CA ALA A 268 -2.04 -30.05 3.84
C ALA A 268 -3.37 -29.28 3.78
N GLU A 269 -4.28 -29.53 4.72
CA GLU A 269 -5.54 -28.78 4.87
C GLU A 269 -5.27 -27.29 5.16
N THR A 270 -4.37 -27.00 6.09
CA THR A 270 -3.99 -25.62 6.42
C THR A 270 -3.32 -24.92 5.24
N THR A 271 -2.44 -25.60 4.50
CA THR A 271 -1.85 -25.05 3.28
C THR A 271 -2.93 -24.68 2.26
N ALA A 272 -3.88 -25.59 1.98
CA ALA A 272 -4.98 -25.31 1.07
C ALA A 272 -5.85 -24.14 1.53
N GLU A 273 -6.14 -24.05 2.84
CA GLU A 273 -6.93 -22.97 3.40
C GLU A 273 -6.22 -21.63 3.33
N VAL A 274 -4.95 -21.57 3.74
CA VAL A 274 -4.14 -20.35 3.67
C VAL A 274 -4.04 -19.85 2.23
N THR A 275 -3.75 -20.73 1.26
CA THR A 275 -3.73 -20.38 -0.15
C THR A 275 -5.07 -19.78 -0.59
N ARG A 276 -6.18 -20.44 -0.29
CA ARG A 276 -7.53 -19.98 -0.64
C ARG A 276 -7.87 -18.60 -0.06
N GLN A 277 -7.44 -18.30 1.16
CA GLN A 277 -7.69 -17.01 1.80
C GLN A 277 -6.80 -15.90 1.23
N LEU A 278 -5.52 -16.20 0.97
CA LEU A 278 -4.59 -15.24 0.38
C LEU A 278 -4.94 -14.90 -1.08
N GLU A 279 -5.45 -15.85 -1.86
CA GLU A 279 -6.01 -15.60 -3.21
C GLU A 279 -7.19 -14.61 -3.19
N LYS A 280 -7.84 -14.46 -2.03
CA LYS A 280 -8.95 -13.52 -1.79
C LYS A 280 -8.53 -12.32 -0.95
N PHE A 281 -7.23 -12.08 -0.81
CA PHE A 281 -6.66 -10.99 -0.01
C PHE A 281 -7.15 -10.96 1.45
N SER A 282 -7.48 -12.12 2.02
CA SER A 282 -7.98 -12.26 3.39
C SER A 282 -6.86 -12.77 4.32
N SER A 283 -5.91 -11.90 4.66
CA SER A 283 -4.78 -12.26 5.54
C SER A 283 -5.23 -12.63 6.95
N ASP A 284 -6.31 -12.03 7.44
CA ASP A 284 -6.89 -12.27 8.76
C ASP A 284 -7.35 -13.73 8.91
N LYS A 285 -8.02 -14.25 7.89
CA LYS A 285 -8.49 -15.64 7.85
C LYS A 285 -7.35 -16.62 7.65
N ALA A 286 -6.34 -16.26 6.84
CA ALA A 286 -5.12 -17.05 6.71
C ALA A 286 -4.38 -17.16 8.06
N ALA A 287 -4.29 -16.06 8.82
CA ALA A 287 -3.70 -16.06 10.15
C ALA A 287 -4.46 -16.98 11.11
N VAL A 288 -5.80 -16.95 11.12
CA VAL A 288 -6.62 -17.86 11.93
C VAL A 288 -6.33 -19.33 11.62
N ALA A 289 -6.23 -19.70 10.34
CA ALA A 289 -5.91 -21.08 9.94
C ALA A 289 -4.52 -21.52 10.42
N LEU A 290 -3.53 -20.61 10.37
CA LEU A 290 -2.18 -20.86 10.86
C LEU A 290 -2.13 -20.99 12.39
N GLU A 291 -2.85 -20.15 13.13
CA GLU A 291 -2.93 -20.24 14.60
C GLU A 291 -3.57 -21.56 15.03
N ALA A 292 -4.64 -21.99 14.35
CA ALA A 292 -5.29 -23.27 14.63
C ALA A 292 -4.35 -24.48 14.37
N PHE A 293 -3.60 -24.46 13.27
CA PHE A 293 -2.63 -25.52 12.99
C PHE A 293 -1.48 -25.53 14.01
N LEU A 294 -1.02 -24.35 14.43
CA LEU A 294 0.04 -24.26 15.42
C LEU A 294 -0.41 -24.79 16.78
N ASP A 295 -1.68 -24.58 17.15
CA ASP A 295 -2.30 -25.19 18.33
C ASP A 295 -2.34 -26.72 18.21
N ASP A 296 -2.81 -27.26 17.08
CA ASP A 296 -2.80 -28.70 16.77
C ASP A 296 -1.37 -29.28 16.89
N LEU A 297 -0.38 -28.58 16.33
CA LEU A 297 1.02 -29.01 16.35
C LEU A 297 1.62 -28.99 17.77
N SER A 298 1.41 -27.90 18.51
CA SER A 298 2.01 -27.68 19.82
C SER A 298 1.30 -28.47 20.91
N ASN A 299 -0.02 -28.27 21.05
CA ASN A 299 -0.80 -28.75 22.17
C ASN A 299 -1.34 -30.17 21.98
N TRP A 300 -1.41 -30.67 20.75
CA TRP A 300 -1.82 -32.04 20.47
C TRP A 300 -0.65 -32.93 20.03
N TYR A 301 -0.04 -32.63 18.88
CA TYR A 301 0.99 -33.50 18.29
C TYR A 301 2.23 -33.60 19.19
N VAL A 302 2.91 -32.47 19.47
CA VAL A 302 4.13 -32.47 20.30
C VAL A 302 3.82 -32.99 21.69
N ARG A 303 2.71 -32.58 22.31
CA ARG A 303 2.34 -33.02 23.66
C ARG A 303 2.13 -34.54 23.77
N ARG A 304 1.46 -35.16 22.80
CA ARG A 304 1.18 -36.61 22.80
C ARG A 304 2.35 -37.45 22.29
N SER A 305 3.24 -36.86 21.50
CA SER A 305 4.42 -37.53 20.95
C SER A 305 5.70 -37.28 21.75
N ARG A 306 5.70 -36.43 22.78
CA ARG A 306 6.92 -36.01 23.51
C ARG A 306 7.79 -37.14 24.02
N ARG A 307 7.21 -38.27 24.44
CA ARG A 307 7.96 -39.42 24.97
C ARG A 307 8.72 -40.21 23.91
N ARG A 308 8.46 -39.96 22.62
CA ARG A 308 9.13 -40.58 21.48
C ARG A 308 10.44 -39.88 21.11
N PHE A 309 10.56 -38.59 21.43
CA PHE A 309 11.71 -37.76 21.09
C PHE A 309 12.64 -37.64 22.29
#